data_AF-A0A7Y3ALP3-F1
#
_entry.id   AF-A0A7Y3ALP3-F1
#
_cell.length_a   1.000
_cell.length_b   1.000
_cell.length_c   1.000
_cell.angle_alpha   90.00
_cell.angle_beta   90.00
_cell.angle_gamma   90.00
#
_symmetry.space_group_name_H-M   'P 1'
#
loop_
_entity.id
_entity.type
_entity.pdbx_description
1 polymer ?
#
loop_
_entity_poly.entity_id
_entity_poly.type
_entity_poly.pdbx_seq_one_letter_code
_entity_poly.pdbx_strand_id
1 'polypeptide(L)'
;MELFPVLLIVVSSLVIALLIFVAVKLTLAHLSELRAIGKDSDTEAEAPAPAPAPAPAPAPEPEPAPAPHPETIVEKSDLANTLLAAENIIVVPGYGVAVSQAHFQLGALARSLADKGIEVSFAIHPAAGRMPGHMNILLDEAEVPHAGIFDLESINHRFPACDLALIVGANDVVNPAAREDTDSPNYGMPVLDADTARRVFVLKRGDGNGYSETDNPLFSRDNVRMVYGDARDTLQNLLNEVQTDQDLPARN
;
A
#
# COMPACT_ATOMS: atom_id res chain seq x y z
N MET A 1 67.97 -21.46 14.55
CA MET A 1 66.91 -20.44 14.60
C MET A 1 66.52 -19.98 13.19
N GLU A 2 66.20 -20.90 12.27
CA GLU A 2 65.88 -20.54 10.86
C GLU A 2 64.56 -21.18 10.38
N LEU A 3 63.90 -22.05 11.18
CA LEU A 3 62.70 -22.77 10.73
C LEU A 3 61.43 -21.90 10.68
N PHE A 4 61.33 -20.90 11.55
CA PHE A 4 60.13 -20.06 11.68
C PHE A 4 59.83 -19.17 10.46
N PRO A 5 60.81 -18.43 9.89
CA PRO A 5 60.55 -17.62 8.69
C PRO A 5 60.23 -18.47 7.45
N VAL A 6 60.84 -19.65 7.32
CA VAL A 6 60.55 -20.59 6.23
C VAL A 6 59.12 -21.12 6.31
N LEU A 7 58.65 -21.49 7.51
CA LEU A 7 57.29 -21.96 7.74
C LEU A 7 56.25 -20.88 7.38
N LEU A 8 56.50 -19.62 7.74
CA LEU A 8 55.59 -18.52 7.44
C LEU A 8 55.46 -18.25 5.93
N ILE A 9 56.57 -18.33 5.19
CA ILE A 9 56.58 -18.17 3.73
C ILE A 9 55.80 -19.31 3.05
N VAL A 10 55.99 -20.55 3.52
CA VAL A 10 55.27 -21.73 2.99
C VAL A 10 53.77 -21.66 3.27
N VAL A 11 53.37 -21.24 4.48
CA VAL A 11 51.95 -21.09 4.82
C VAL A 11 51.31 -19.96 4.03
N SER A 12 52.00 -18.83 3.87
CA SER A 12 51.48 -17.68 3.12
C SER A 12 51.29 -18.00 1.64
N SER A 13 52.24 -18.72 1.02
CA SER A 13 52.12 -19.12 -0.39
C SER A 13 51.00 -20.13 -0.61
N LEU A 14 50.77 -21.04 0.35
CA LEU A 14 49.66 -22.00 0.29
C LEU A 14 48.28 -21.31 0.39
N VAL A 15 48.15 -20.32 1.28
CA VAL A 15 46.91 -19.54 1.43
C VAL A 15 46.61 -18.72 0.18
N ILE A 16 47.62 -18.07 -0.40
CA ILE A 16 47.45 -17.30 -1.65
C ILE A 16 47.05 -18.23 -2.80
N ALA A 17 47.69 -19.39 -2.94
CA ALA A 17 47.33 -20.37 -3.96
C ALA A 17 45.88 -20.88 -3.80
N LEU A 18 45.43 -21.11 -2.55
CA LEU A 18 44.06 -21.51 -2.26
C LEU A 18 43.05 -20.42 -2.63
N LEU A 19 43.33 -19.15 -2.29
CA LEU A 19 42.45 -18.03 -2.62
C LEU A 19 42.31 -17.83 -4.14
N ILE A 20 43.42 -17.94 -4.88
CA ILE A 20 43.40 -17.86 -6.35
C ILE A 20 42.57 -19.02 -6.93
N PHE A 21 42.76 -20.24 -6.41
CA PHE A 21 42.01 -21.41 -6.87
C PHE A 21 40.50 -21.25 -6.64
N VAL A 22 40.09 -20.74 -5.47
CA VAL A 22 38.68 -20.46 -5.15
C VAL A 22 38.11 -19.38 -6.07
N ALA A 23 38.85 -18.29 -6.30
CA ALA A 23 38.43 -17.21 -7.19
C ALA A 23 38.25 -17.69 -8.65
N VAL A 24 39.17 -18.51 -9.15
CA VAL A 24 39.07 -19.12 -10.49
C VAL A 24 37.87 -20.06 -10.57
N LYS A 25 37.64 -20.90 -9.55
CA LYS A 25 36.47 -21.78 -9.48
C LYS A 25 35.14 -21.01 -9.50
N LEU A 26 35.03 -19.92 -8.74
CA LEU A 26 33.84 -19.05 -8.72
C LEU A 26 33.62 -18.39 -10.09
N THR A 27 34.69 -17.89 -10.71
CA THR A 27 34.61 -17.27 -12.05
C THR A 27 34.21 -18.28 -13.11
N LEU A 28 34.76 -19.50 -13.08
CA LEU A 28 34.41 -20.57 -14.00
C LEU A 28 32.98 -21.09 -13.79
N ALA A 29 32.50 -21.15 -12.54
CA ALA A 29 31.13 -21.51 -12.23
C ALA A 29 30.15 -20.48 -12.84
N HIS A 30 30.44 -19.19 -12.67
CA HIS A 30 29.63 -18.12 -13.26
C HIS A 30 29.65 -18.14 -14.79
N LEU A 31 30.81 -18.41 -15.40
CA LEU A 31 30.94 -18.59 -16.85
C LEU A 31 30.20 -19.85 -17.35
N SER A 32 30.08 -20.89 -16.53
CA SER A 32 29.32 -22.09 -16.87
C SER A 32 27.81 -21.85 -16.84
N GLU A 33 27.31 -21.04 -15.90
CA GLU A 33 25.91 -20.60 -15.84
C GLU A 33 25.54 -19.75 -17.07
N LEU A 34 26.43 -18.83 -17.47
CA LEU A 34 26.25 -18.03 -18.68
C LEU A 34 26.24 -18.88 -19.97
N ARG A 35 27.02 -19.96 -20.02
CA ARG A 35 26.98 -20.91 -21.15
C ARG A 35 25.74 -21.80 -21.17
N ALA A 36 25.15 -22.10 -20.01
CA ALA A 36 23.90 -22.86 -19.94
C ALA A 36 22.72 -22.05 -20.49
N ILE A 37 22.70 -20.74 -20.22
CA ILE A 37 21.68 -19.81 -20.74
C ILE A 37 21.76 -19.68 -22.27
N GLY A 38 22.95 -19.82 -22.87
CA GLY A 38 23.15 -19.67 -24.32
C GLY A 38 22.84 -20.90 -25.18
N LYS A 39 22.35 -22.02 -24.63
CA LYS A 39 22.18 -23.28 -25.38
C LYS A 39 20.74 -23.56 -25.84
N ASP A 40 19.76 -22.80 -25.37
CA ASP A 40 18.34 -23.06 -25.65
C ASP A 40 17.77 -22.22 -26.82
N SER A 41 18.61 -21.52 -27.60
CA SER A 41 18.14 -20.49 -28.54
C SER A 41 18.55 -20.67 -30.01
N ASP A 42 18.54 -21.90 -30.56
CA ASP A 42 18.74 -22.10 -32.00
C ASP A 42 17.65 -23.02 -32.61
N THR A 43 16.49 -22.44 -32.97
CA THR A 43 15.70 -22.76 -34.19
C THR A 43 14.80 -21.55 -34.51
N GLU A 44 14.96 -21.00 -35.72
CA GLU A 44 14.60 -19.63 -36.14
C GLU A 44 13.09 -19.32 -36.26
N ALA A 45 12.72 -18.12 -35.79
CA ALA A 45 11.87 -17.19 -36.54
C ALA A 45 12.52 -15.80 -36.45
N GLU A 46 12.83 -15.21 -37.60
CA GLU A 46 13.52 -13.91 -37.72
C GLU A 46 12.69 -12.79 -37.06
N ALA A 47 13.19 -12.27 -35.93
CA ALA A 47 12.59 -11.18 -35.18
C ALA A 47 13.35 -9.86 -35.47
N PRO A 48 12.64 -8.72 -35.63
CA PRO A 48 13.27 -7.45 -35.95
C PRO A 48 14.15 -6.96 -34.78
N ALA A 49 15.16 -6.15 -35.11
CA ALA A 49 16.17 -5.64 -34.18
C ALA A 49 15.58 -5.09 -32.86
N PRO A 50 16.20 -5.35 -31.70
CA PRO A 50 15.74 -4.80 -30.43
C PRO A 50 15.83 -3.28 -30.46
N ALA A 51 14.69 -2.62 -30.28
CA ALA A 51 14.62 -1.18 -30.06
C ALA A 51 15.47 -0.79 -28.83
N PRO A 52 16.10 0.39 -28.84
CA PRO A 52 16.85 0.88 -27.68
C PRO A 52 15.96 0.89 -26.43
N ALA A 53 16.55 0.53 -25.29
CA ALA A 53 15.87 0.51 -24.00
C ALA A 53 15.11 1.84 -23.77
N PRO A 54 13.82 1.81 -23.42
CA PRO A 54 13.07 3.04 -23.16
C PRO A 54 13.68 3.75 -21.95
N ALA A 55 13.90 5.05 -22.09
CA ALA A 55 14.23 5.94 -20.98
C ALA A 55 13.17 5.82 -19.86
N PRO A 56 13.49 6.12 -18.59
CA PRO A 56 12.50 6.13 -17.53
C PRO A 56 11.31 6.99 -17.95
N ALA A 57 10.13 6.37 -17.99
CA ALA A 57 8.91 7.03 -18.41
C ALA A 57 8.64 8.24 -17.49
N PRO A 58 8.25 9.41 -18.02
CA PRO A 58 7.73 10.49 -17.20
C PRO A 58 6.53 9.99 -16.40
N ALA A 59 6.37 10.48 -15.17
CA ALA A 59 5.21 10.19 -14.34
C ALA A 59 3.92 10.38 -15.15
N PRO A 60 2.95 9.46 -15.09
CA PRO A 60 1.73 9.58 -15.88
C PRO A 60 0.99 10.87 -15.48
N GLU A 61 0.69 11.70 -16.47
CA GLU A 61 -0.19 12.86 -16.33
C GLU A 61 -1.56 12.41 -15.78
N PRO A 62 -2.23 13.21 -14.94
CA PRO A 62 -3.53 12.86 -14.41
C PRO A 62 -4.55 12.71 -15.55
N GLU A 63 -5.06 11.49 -15.73
CA GLU A 63 -6.15 11.22 -16.66
C GLU A 63 -7.38 12.08 -16.32
N PRO A 64 -8.08 12.63 -17.34
CA PRO A 64 -9.31 13.36 -17.12
C PRO A 64 -10.38 12.41 -16.58
N ALA A 65 -11.07 12.84 -15.52
CA ALA A 65 -12.09 12.05 -14.84
C ALA A 65 -13.20 11.59 -15.83
N PRO A 66 -13.56 10.29 -15.85
CA PRO A 66 -14.73 9.82 -16.59
C PRO A 66 -16.02 10.41 -16.01
N ALA A 67 -17.04 10.54 -16.86
CA ALA A 67 -18.33 11.11 -16.47
C ALA A 67 -19.04 10.22 -15.44
N PRO A 68 -19.66 10.80 -14.40
CA PRO A 68 -20.20 10.03 -13.29
C PRO A 68 -21.41 9.18 -13.70
N HIS A 69 -21.38 7.90 -13.33
CA HIS A 69 -22.59 7.13 -12.99
C HIS A 69 -23.30 7.84 -11.81
N PRO A 70 -24.60 7.59 -11.53
CA PRO A 70 -25.30 8.24 -10.41
C PRO A 70 -24.82 7.65 -9.07
N GLU A 71 -23.54 7.83 -8.77
CA GLU A 71 -22.89 7.53 -7.51
C GLU A 71 -22.98 8.80 -6.67
N THR A 72 -23.36 8.66 -5.39
CA THR A 72 -23.57 9.81 -4.52
C THR A 72 -22.21 10.43 -4.21
N ILE A 73 -21.76 11.37 -5.04
CA ILE A 73 -20.59 12.21 -4.80
C ILE A 73 -20.91 13.02 -3.56
N VAL A 74 -20.16 12.77 -2.48
CA VAL A 74 -20.33 13.51 -1.23
C VAL A 74 -19.42 14.73 -1.27
N GLU A 75 -19.99 15.90 -0.99
CA GLU A 75 -19.22 17.12 -0.74
C GLU A 75 -18.28 16.90 0.44
N LYS A 76 -17.03 17.33 0.33
CA LYS A 76 -15.98 17.08 1.34
C LYS A 76 -16.39 17.57 2.75
N SER A 77 -17.19 18.62 2.80
CA SER A 77 -17.76 19.18 4.04
C SER A 77 -18.72 18.25 4.77
N ASP A 78 -19.41 17.35 4.07
CA ASP A 78 -20.31 16.36 4.68
C ASP A 78 -19.51 15.20 5.30
N LEU A 79 -18.35 14.87 4.72
CA LEU A 79 -17.44 13.89 5.32
C LEU A 79 -16.86 14.39 6.66
N ALA A 80 -16.38 15.63 6.75
CA ALA A 80 -15.82 16.15 8.00
C ALA A 80 -16.84 16.12 9.15
N ASN A 81 -18.07 16.56 8.90
CA ASN A 81 -19.15 16.49 9.88
C ASN A 81 -19.47 15.04 10.29
N THR A 82 -19.43 14.11 9.32
CA THR A 82 -19.68 12.69 9.61
C THR A 82 -18.56 12.07 10.45
N LEU A 83 -17.30 12.45 10.20
CA LEU A 83 -16.15 12.03 11.01
C LEU A 83 -16.29 12.53 12.46
N LEU A 84 -16.65 13.81 12.65
CA LEU A 84 -16.82 14.42 13.96
C LEU A 84 -17.99 13.85 14.77
N ALA A 85 -18.98 13.25 14.10
CA ALA A 85 -20.15 12.65 14.73
C ALA A 85 -20.00 11.16 15.05
N ALA A 86 -18.90 10.52 14.64
CA ALA A 86 -18.63 9.10 14.89
C ALA A 86 -17.99 8.89 16.27
N GLU A 87 -18.30 7.79 16.94
CA GLU A 87 -17.63 7.42 18.20
C GLU A 87 -16.36 6.61 17.92
N ASN A 88 -16.40 5.77 16.89
CA ASN A 88 -15.27 4.94 16.47
C ASN A 88 -15.09 4.93 14.94
N ILE A 89 -13.84 5.00 14.50
CA ILE A 89 -13.44 5.08 13.10
C ILE A 89 -12.36 4.04 12.83
N ILE A 90 -12.56 3.21 11.80
CA ILE A 90 -11.53 2.30 11.30
C ILE A 90 -11.01 2.83 9.98
N VAL A 91 -9.73 3.23 9.96
CA VAL A 91 -9.02 3.70 8.78
C VAL A 91 -8.39 2.52 8.06
N VAL A 92 -8.65 2.39 6.76
CA VAL A 92 -8.07 1.36 5.89
C VAL A 92 -7.15 2.04 4.86
N PRO A 93 -5.84 2.18 5.16
CA PRO A 93 -4.89 2.76 4.22
C PRO A 93 -4.50 1.76 3.13
N GLY A 94 -4.40 2.24 1.90
CA GLY A 94 -3.95 1.47 0.74
C GLY A 94 -2.86 2.16 -0.06
N TYR A 95 -2.57 1.62 -1.24
CA TYR A 95 -1.47 2.10 -2.08
C TYR A 95 -1.61 3.59 -2.47
N GLY A 96 -2.83 4.12 -2.59
CA GLY A 96 -3.05 5.54 -2.87
C GLY A 96 -2.45 6.47 -1.82
N VAL A 97 -2.33 6.05 -0.55
CA VAL A 97 -1.63 6.83 0.49
C VAL A 97 -0.15 6.99 0.14
N ALA A 98 0.48 5.94 -0.38
CA ALA A 98 1.86 5.96 -0.81
C ALA A 98 2.05 6.83 -2.07
N VAL A 99 1.18 6.67 -3.07
CA VAL A 99 1.25 7.43 -4.34
C VAL A 99 1.12 8.93 -4.09
N SER A 100 0.17 9.34 -3.25
CA SER A 100 -0.06 10.76 -2.93
C SER A 100 0.82 11.30 -1.80
N GLN A 101 1.65 10.44 -1.16
CA GLN A 101 2.45 10.80 0.02
C GLN A 101 1.58 11.42 1.14
N ALA A 102 0.41 10.81 1.38
CA ALA A 102 -0.63 11.37 2.24
C ALA A 102 -0.57 10.88 3.70
N HIS A 103 0.43 10.08 4.06
CA HIS A 103 0.54 9.43 5.37
C HIS A 103 0.69 10.44 6.52
N PHE A 104 1.41 11.55 6.31
CA PHE A 104 1.49 12.63 7.30
C PHE A 104 0.13 13.27 7.60
N GLN A 105 -0.65 13.59 6.56
CA GLN A 105 -2.01 14.14 6.71
C GLN A 105 -2.93 13.13 7.38
N LEU A 106 -2.81 11.84 7.04
CA LEU A 106 -3.62 10.78 7.62
C LEU A 106 -3.34 10.62 9.12
N GLY A 107 -2.07 10.60 9.52
CA GLY A 107 -1.67 10.55 10.93
C GLY A 107 -2.10 11.80 11.71
N ALA A 108 -1.97 12.98 11.13
CA ALA A 108 -2.41 14.24 11.74
C ALA A 108 -3.93 14.31 11.91
N LEU A 109 -4.70 13.81 10.94
CA LEU A 109 -6.15 13.70 11.02
C LEU A 109 -6.56 12.74 12.15
N ALA A 110 -5.95 11.55 12.21
CA ALA A 110 -6.22 10.58 13.26
C ALA A 110 -5.95 11.14 14.65
N ARG A 111 -4.83 11.86 14.84
CA ARG A 111 -4.54 12.56 16.11
C ARG A 111 -5.58 13.62 16.43
N SER A 112 -5.96 14.45 15.46
CA SER A 112 -6.95 15.53 15.67
C SER A 112 -8.33 14.99 16.04
N LEU A 113 -8.71 13.82 15.51
CA LEU A 113 -9.95 13.12 15.88
C LEU A 113 -9.83 12.48 17.28
N ALA A 114 -8.68 11.85 17.58
CA ALA A 114 -8.42 11.28 18.90
C ALA A 114 -8.42 12.33 20.02
N ASP A 115 -7.91 13.54 19.76
CA ASP A 115 -7.96 14.67 20.69
C ASP A 115 -9.39 15.12 21.02
N LYS A 116 -10.37 14.79 20.15
CA LYS A 116 -11.81 15.01 20.36
C LYS A 116 -12.52 13.83 21.04
N GLY A 117 -11.77 12.80 21.45
CA GLY A 117 -12.31 11.61 22.12
C GLY A 117 -12.87 10.55 21.17
N ILE A 118 -12.63 10.68 19.86
CA ILE A 118 -13.07 9.70 18.86
C ILE A 118 -12.04 8.58 18.80
N GLU A 119 -12.50 7.33 18.88
CA GLU A 119 -11.60 6.18 18.78
C GLU A 119 -11.17 5.97 17.32
N VAL A 120 -9.88 6.12 17.02
CA VAL A 120 -9.34 5.87 15.67
C VAL A 120 -8.42 4.65 15.67
N SER A 121 -8.79 3.62 14.90
CA SER A 121 -7.98 2.42 14.67
C SER A 121 -7.58 2.31 13.21
N PHE A 122 -6.41 1.75 12.93
CA PHE A 122 -5.90 1.48 11.59
C PHE A 122 -5.95 -0.02 11.32
N ALA A 123 -6.63 -0.41 10.24
CA ALA A 123 -6.71 -1.79 9.77
C ALA A 123 -5.74 -2.02 8.62
N ILE A 124 -4.70 -2.82 8.86
CA ILE A 124 -3.63 -3.07 7.89
C ILE A 124 -3.80 -4.43 7.26
N HIS A 125 -4.03 -4.43 5.95
CA HIS A 125 -3.98 -5.63 5.15
C HIS A 125 -2.52 -5.99 4.80
N PRO A 126 -2.07 -7.25 4.92
CA PRO A 126 -0.67 -7.63 4.65
C PRO A 126 -0.22 -7.33 3.21
N ALA A 127 -1.15 -7.42 2.25
CA ALA A 127 -0.93 -7.06 0.85
C ALA A 127 -1.22 -5.58 0.51
N ALA A 128 -1.49 -4.70 1.49
CA ALA A 128 -1.70 -3.29 1.22
C ALA A 128 -0.41 -2.61 0.72
N GLY A 129 -0.47 -1.99 -0.46
CA GLY A 129 0.65 -1.28 -1.07
C GLY A 129 1.33 -2.07 -2.19
N ARG A 130 2.66 -1.97 -2.25
CA ARG A 130 3.53 -2.60 -3.27
C ARG A 130 4.80 -3.26 -2.69
N MET A 131 4.90 -3.31 -1.36
CA MET A 131 5.96 -4.01 -0.65
C MET A 131 5.39 -4.58 0.66
N PRO A 132 5.94 -5.68 1.19
CA PRO A 132 5.52 -6.19 2.50
C PRO A 132 5.67 -5.11 3.59
N GLY A 133 4.63 -4.90 4.39
CA GLY A 133 4.63 -3.91 5.47
C GLY A 133 4.63 -2.45 4.99
N HIS A 134 4.28 -2.17 3.73
CA HIS A 134 4.30 -0.80 3.17
C HIS A 134 3.57 0.19 4.08
N MET A 135 2.33 -0.13 4.48
CA MET A 135 1.54 0.77 5.31
C MET A 135 2.10 0.92 6.73
N ASN A 136 2.70 -0.13 7.31
CA ASN A 136 3.33 -0.04 8.62
C ASN A 136 4.46 0.99 8.64
N ILE A 137 5.31 1.00 7.60
CA ILE A 137 6.41 1.96 7.48
C ILE A 137 5.87 3.39 7.36
N LEU A 138 4.88 3.61 6.50
CA LEU A 138 4.31 4.96 6.30
C LEU A 138 3.59 5.49 7.55
N LEU A 139 2.92 4.61 8.30
CA LEU A 139 2.25 4.99 9.54
C LEU A 139 3.24 5.23 10.69
N ASP A 140 4.35 4.50 10.72
CA ASP A 140 5.45 4.75 11.65
C ASP A 140 6.11 6.12 11.37
N GLU A 141 6.38 6.43 10.10
CA GLU A 141 6.89 7.74 9.67
C GLU A 141 5.91 8.88 10.01
N ALA A 142 4.60 8.61 9.95
CA ALA A 142 3.56 9.55 10.33
C ALA A 142 3.32 9.63 11.86
N GLU A 143 4.10 8.94 12.68
CA GLU A 143 4.01 8.88 14.14
C GLU A 143 2.63 8.39 14.65
N VAL A 144 2.06 7.39 13.99
CA VAL A 144 0.83 6.73 14.45
C VAL A 144 1.18 5.70 15.53
N PRO A 145 0.58 5.78 16.73
CA PRO A 145 0.87 4.83 17.80
C PRO A 145 0.54 3.39 17.40
N HIS A 146 1.50 2.46 17.57
CA HIS A 146 1.29 1.05 17.23
C HIS A 146 0.10 0.40 17.92
N ALA A 147 -0.30 0.88 19.11
CA ALA A 147 -1.48 0.38 19.82
C ALA A 147 -2.80 0.61 19.05
N GLY A 148 -2.82 1.59 18.15
CA GLY A 148 -3.96 1.85 17.26
C GLY A 148 -3.84 1.16 15.91
N ILE A 149 -2.80 0.35 15.66
CA ILE A 149 -2.56 -0.34 14.39
C ILE A 149 -2.83 -1.83 14.59
N PHE A 150 -3.73 -2.37 13.78
CA PHE A 150 -4.18 -3.76 13.85
C PHE A 150 -3.98 -4.46 12.52
N ASP A 151 -3.66 -5.75 12.59
CA ASP A 151 -3.68 -6.63 11.42
C ASP A 151 -5.11 -7.06 11.06
N LEU A 152 -5.26 -7.68 9.89
CA LEU A 152 -6.55 -8.15 9.37
C LEU A 152 -7.30 -9.06 10.35
N GLU A 153 -6.61 -10.04 10.93
CA GLU A 153 -7.24 -11.06 11.78
C GLU A 153 -7.75 -10.47 13.10
N SER A 154 -7.02 -9.50 13.66
CA SER A 154 -7.38 -8.84 14.91
C SER A 154 -8.43 -7.74 14.76
N ILE A 155 -8.66 -7.19 13.57
CA ILE A 155 -9.61 -6.07 13.39
C ILE A 155 -10.91 -6.43 12.67
N ASN A 156 -10.97 -7.49 11.86
CA ASN A 156 -12.16 -7.75 11.03
C ASN A 156 -13.46 -7.87 11.83
N HIS A 157 -13.40 -8.51 13.00
CA HIS A 157 -14.56 -8.67 13.89
C HIS A 157 -15.11 -7.35 14.46
N ARG A 158 -14.36 -6.24 14.33
CA ARG A 158 -14.74 -4.92 14.84
C ARG A 158 -15.55 -4.10 13.83
N PHE A 159 -15.44 -4.37 12.53
CA PHE A 159 -16.15 -3.61 11.49
C PHE A 159 -17.68 -3.56 11.68
N PRO A 160 -18.39 -4.64 12.06
CA PRO A 160 -19.84 -4.58 12.25
C PRO A 160 -20.31 -3.59 13.34
N ALA A 161 -19.44 -3.29 14.31
CA ALA A 161 -19.69 -2.32 15.38
C ALA A 161 -19.07 -0.94 15.09
N CYS A 162 -18.44 -0.78 13.91
CA CYS A 162 -17.79 0.45 13.52
C CYS A 162 -18.80 1.46 12.94
N ASP A 163 -18.82 2.68 13.46
CA ASP A 163 -19.66 3.76 12.97
C ASP A 163 -19.23 4.22 11.57
N LEU A 164 -17.92 4.30 11.33
CA LEU A 164 -17.37 4.76 10.06
C LEU A 164 -16.06 4.05 9.68
N ALA A 165 -16.06 3.38 8.54
CA ALA A 165 -14.83 2.93 7.88
C ALA A 165 -14.35 3.99 6.88
N LEU A 166 -13.11 4.47 7.05
CA LEU A 166 -12.47 5.43 6.16
C LEU A 166 -11.41 4.72 5.31
N ILE A 167 -11.76 4.38 4.08
CA ILE A 167 -10.86 3.74 3.13
C ILE A 167 -10.10 4.81 2.36
N VAL A 168 -8.76 4.79 2.45
CA VAL A 168 -7.90 5.78 1.81
C VAL A 168 -7.00 5.10 0.79
N GLY A 169 -7.32 5.23 -0.50
CA GLY A 169 -6.48 4.72 -1.58
C GLY A 169 -6.33 3.20 -1.60
N ALA A 170 -7.24 2.46 -0.98
CA ALA A 170 -7.31 1.00 -1.03
C ALA A 170 -8.39 0.55 -2.02
N ASN A 171 -8.16 -0.58 -2.70
CA ASN A 171 -9.13 -1.18 -3.61
C ASN A 171 -9.21 -2.70 -3.42
N ASP A 172 -8.22 -3.46 -3.87
CA ASP A 172 -8.29 -4.94 -3.84
C ASP A 172 -8.46 -5.51 -2.43
N VAL A 173 -7.78 -4.91 -1.44
CA VAL A 173 -7.75 -5.38 -0.04
C VAL A 173 -9.07 -5.17 0.73
N VAL A 174 -10.02 -4.45 0.13
CA VAL A 174 -11.37 -4.23 0.65
C VAL A 174 -12.43 -4.77 -0.33
N ASN A 175 -12.04 -5.52 -1.35
CA ASN A 175 -12.96 -6.00 -2.37
C ASN A 175 -13.73 -7.24 -1.87
N PRO A 176 -15.05 -7.13 -1.62
CA PRO A 176 -15.82 -8.23 -1.05
C PRO A 176 -16.03 -9.39 -2.03
N ALA A 177 -15.78 -9.19 -3.33
CA ALA A 177 -15.79 -10.26 -4.34
C ALA A 177 -14.82 -11.40 -3.98
N ALA A 178 -13.73 -11.09 -3.27
CA ALA A 178 -12.79 -12.11 -2.77
C ALA A 178 -13.46 -13.14 -1.83
N ARG A 179 -14.60 -12.79 -1.21
CA ARG A 179 -15.38 -13.62 -0.29
C ARG A 179 -16.66 -14.16 -0.92
N GLU A 180 -17.26 -13.37 -1.80
CA GLU A 180 -18.64 -13.54 -2.28
C GLU A 180 -18.74 -14.16 -3.68
N ASP A 181 -17.71 -14.02 -4.52
CA ASP A 181 -17.74 -14.40 -5.93
C ASP A 181 -16.65 -15.41 -6.27
N THR A 182 -17.04 -16.66 -6.50
CA THR A 182 -16.12 -17.77 -6.86
C THR A 182 -15.43 -17.58 -8.20
N ASP A 183 -15.97 -16.74 -9.08
CA ASP A 183 -15.41 -16.45 -10.40
C ASP A 183 -14.42 -15.26 -10.35
N SER A 184 -14.34 -14.56 -9.21
CA SER A 184 -13.40 -13.45 -9.02
C SER A 184 -11.96 -13.95 -9.06
N PRO A 185 -11.04 -13.26 -9.79
CA PRO A 185 -9.60 -13.53 -9.71
C PRO A 185 -9.02 -13.43 -8.29
N ASN A 186 -9.69 -12.70 -7.40
CA ASN A 186 -9.28 -12.51 -6.01
C ASN A 186 -10.00 -13.48 -5.04
N TYR A 187 -10.80 -14.43 -5.53
CA TYR A 187 -11.56 -15.34 -4.67
C TYR A 187 -10.64 -16.15 -3.73
N GLY A 188 -10.99 -16.17 -2.45
CA GLY A 188 -10.22 -16.83 -1.39
C GLY A 188 -9.09 -15.98 -0.80
N MET A 189 -8.82 -14.78 -1.34
CA MET A 189 -7.93 -13.82 -0.68
C MET A 189 -8.63 -13.27 0.58
N PRO A 190 -8.01 -13.34 1.78
CA PRO A 190 -8.53 -12.64 2.94
C PRO A 190 -8.62 -11.14 2.61
N VAL A 191 -9.71 -10.48 2.98
CA VAL A 191 -9.89 -9.03 2.78
C VAL A 191 -10.38 -8.39 4.07
N LEU A 192 -10.28 -7.06 4.16
CA LEU A 192 -10.85 -6.31 5.25
C LEU A 192 -12.36 -6.16 5.07
N ASP A 193 -13.14 -6.52 6.08
CA ASP A 193 -14.61 -6.54 6.05
C ASP A 193 -15.23 -5.14 6.23
N ALA A 194 -14.61 -4.13 5.62
CA ALA A 194 -14.97 -2.72 5.73
C ALA A 194 -16.40 -2.43 5.27
N ASP A 195 -16.91 -3.26 4.37
CA ASP A 195 -18.29 -3.23 3.87
C ASP A 195 -19.35 -3.45 4.95
N THR A 196 -18.98 -4.07 6.07
CA THR A 196 -19.89 -4.37 7.19
C THR A 196 -20.01 -3.21 8.18
N ALA A 197 -19.20 -2.15 8.04
CA ALA A 197 -19.31 -0.95 8.85
C ALA A 197 -20.61 -0.18 8.56
N ARG A 198 -21.08 0.58 9.55
CA ARG A 198 -22.33 1.33 9.46
C ARG A 198 -22.33 2.35 8.33
N ARG A 199 -21.19 3.03 8.11
CA ARG A 199 -20.93 3.91 6.97
C ARG A 199 -19.53 3.67 6.47
N VAL A 200 -19.34 3.81 5.17
CA VAL A 200 -18.03 3.63 4.52
C VAL A 200 -17.77 4.82 3.60
N PHE A 201 -16.60 5.43 3.75
CA PHE A 201 -16.12 6.46 2.83
C PHE A 201 -14.88 5.97 2.11
N VAL A 202 -14.85 6.11 0.79
CA VAL A 202 -13.74 5.69 -0.06
C VAL A 202 -13.11 6.90 -0.72
N LEU A 203 -11.85 7.18 -0.38
CA LEU A 203 -11.05 8.23 -0.99
C LEU A 203 -10.21 7.63 -2.12
N LYS A 204 -10.51 8.02 -3.37
CA LYS A 204 -9.76 7.64 -4.57
C LYS A 204 -9.80 8.76 -5.63
N ARG A 205 -8.89 8.73 -6.61
CA ARG A 205 -8.80 9.80 -7.63
C ARG A 205 -9.94 9.80 -8.66
N GLY A 206 -10.46 8.62 -8.99
CA GLY A 206 -11.47 8.40 -10.03
C GLY A 206 -11.84 6.92 -10.04
N ASP A 207 -12.42 6.40 -11.12
CA ASP A 207 -12.98 5.04 -11.16
C ASP A 207 -11.97 3.92 -11.43
N GLY A 208 -10.67 4.25 -11.56
CA GLY A 208 -9.63 3.26 -11.82
C GLY A 208 -9.58 2.08 -10.85
N ASN A 209 -9.20 0.93 -11.40
CA ASN A 209 -9.13 -0.36 -10.71
C ASN A 209 -7.87 -0.50 -9.84
N GLY A 210 -7.85 -1.55 -9.03
CA GLY A 210 -6.71 -1.92 -8.20
C GLY A 210 -5.60 -2.61 -9.00
N TYR A 211 -4.70 -3.28 -8.30
CA TYR A 211 -3.66 -4.11 -8.92
C TYR A 211 -4.26 -5.31 -9.66
N SER A 212 -5.38 -5.85 -9.18
CA SER A 212 -6.03 -7.00 -9.81
C SER A 212 -6.77 -6.65 -11.11
N GLU A 213 -6.88 -5.36 -11.44
CA GLU A 213 -7.66 -4.86 -12.59
C GLU A 213 -9.15 -5.28 -12.55
N THR A 214 -9.65 -5.72 -11.40
CA THR A 214 -11.05 -6.10 -11.20
C THR A 214 -11.89 -4.95 -10.64
N ASP A 215 -13.16 -4.95 -11.00
CA ASP A 215 -14.14 -4.04 -10.42
C ASP A 215 -14.40 -4.40 -8.96
N ASN A 216 -14.73 -3.38 -8.16
CA ASN A 216 -14.97 -3.55 -6.74
C ASN A 216 -16.44 -3.28 -6.40
N PRO A 217 -17.27 -4.33 -6.19
CA PRO A 217 -18.67 -4.17 -5.84
C PRO A 217 -18.92 -3.44 -4.52
N LEU A 218 -17.89 -3.23 -3.68
CA LEU A 218 -17.98 -2.35 -2.52
C LEU A 218 -18.48 -0.95 -2.91
N PHE A 219 -17.95 -0.38 -4.00
CA PHE A 219 -18.18 1.02 -4.34
C PHE A 219 -19.63 1.33 -4.72
N SER A 220 -20.41 0.29 -5.04
CA SER A 220 -21.83 0.40 -5.37
C SER A 220 -22.77 0.05 -4.20
N ARG A 221 -22.26 -0.23 -2.99
CA ARG A 221 -23.10 -0.57 -1.83
C ARG A 221 -23.79 0.65 -1.23
N ASP A 222 -24.98 0.45 -0.67
CA ASP A 222 -25.83 1.52 -0.14
C ASP A 222 -25.19 2.33 1.01
N ASN A 223 -24.36 1.68 1.83
CA ASN A 223 -23.65 2.29 2.96
C ASN A 223 -22.33 2.95 2.56
N VAL A 224 -21.95 2.90 1.28
CA VAL A 224 -20.67 3.42 0.78
C VAL A 224 -20.87 4.78 0.11
N ARG A 225 -19.91 5.67 0.31
CA ARG A 225 -19.84 7.00 -0.30
C ARG A 225 -18.46 7.22 -0.90
N MET A 226 -18.44 7.68 -2.14
CA MET A 226 -17.21 7.94 -2.89
C MET A 226 -16.79 9.39 -2.71
N VAL A 227 -15.52 9.61 -2.37
CA VAL A 227 -14.91 10.94 -2.26
C VAL A 227 -13.76 11.01 -3.24
N TYR A 228 -13.99 11.71 -4.35
CA TYR A 228 -13.02 11.81 -5.42
C TYR A 228 -11.99 12.93 -5.18
N GLY A 229 -10.73 12.60 -5.44
CA GLY A 229 -9.62 13.55 -5.41
C GLY A 229 -8.29 12.89 -5.08
N ASP A 230 -7.22 13.68 -5.11
CA ASP A 230 -5.95 13.27 -4.54
C ASP A 230 -6.10 13.05 -3.02
N ALA A 231 -5.50 11.96 -2.51
CA ALA A 231 -5.65 11.57 -1.12
C ALA A 231 -5.03 12.60 -0.16
N ARG A 232 -3.87 13.18 -0.52
CA ARG A 232 -3.17 14.17 0.31
C ARG A 232 -3.98 15.45 0.42
N ASP A 233 -4.44 15.98 -0.71
CA ASP A 233 -5.22 17.22 -0.73
C ASP A 233 -6.56 17.05 0.00
N THR A 234 -7.21 15.91 -0.21
CA THR A 234 -8.50 15.63 0.44
C THR A 234 -8.33 15.48 1.95
N LEU A 235 -7.32 14.73 2.41
CA LEU A 235 -7.03 14.60 3.84
C LEU A 235 -6.57 15.93 4.46
N GLN A 236 -5.82 16.76 3.74
CA GLN A 236 -5.42 18.08 4.23
C GLN A 236 -6.63 19.00 4.43
N ASN A 237 -7.59 18.98 3.50
CA ASN A 237 -8.82 19.76 3.63
C ASN A 237 -9.66 19.27 4.82
N LEU A 238 -9.83 17.95 4.95
CA LEU A 238 -10.54 17.35 6.10
C LEU A 238 -9.87 17.72 7.43
N LEU A 239 -8.54 17.67 7.48
CA LEU A 239 -7.77 18.08 8.65
C LEU A 239 -8.07 19.53 9.02
N ASN A 240 -8.05 20.44 8.04
CA ASN A 240 -8.35 21.85 8.28
C ASN A 240 -9.78 22.03 8.82
N GLU A 241 -10.76 21.30 8.29
CA GLU A 241 -12.16 21.38 8.74
C GLU A 241 -12.33 20.83 10.18
N VAL A 242 -11.73 19.69 10.48
CA VAL A 242 -11.74 19.07 11.83
C VAL A 242 -11.04 19.96 12.86
N GLN A 243 -9.96 20.64 12.46
CA GLN A 243 -9.24 21.59 13.32
C GLN A 243 -9.99 22.91 13.48
N THR A 244 -10.66 23.41 12.44
CA THR A 244 -11.46 24.64 12.54
C THR A 244 -12.59 24.49 13.56
N ASP A 245 -13.17 23.29 13.68
CA ASP A 245 -14.15 22.98 14.72
C ASP A 245 -13.54 22.98 16.15
N GLN A 246 -12.20 22.89 16.31
CA GLN A 246 -11.56 23.09 17.63
C GLN A 246 -11.68 24.55 18.13
N ASP A 247 -11.86 25.53 17.23
CA ASP A 247 -11.90 26.95 17.58
C ASP A 247 -13.32 27.47 17.90
N LEU A 248 -14.36 26.64 17.74
CA LEU A 248 -15.70 27.02 18.15
C LEU A 248 -15.90 26.75 19.66
N PRO A 249 -16.38 27.73 20.44
CA PRO A 249 -16.71 27.51 21.85
C PRO A 249 -17.76 26.39 21.96
N ALA A 250 -17.53 25.46 22.88
CA ALA A 250 -18.37 24.30 23.13
C ALA A 250 -19.86 24.68 23.05
N ARG A 251 -20.60 24.00 22.18
CA ARG A 251 -22.05 24.19 22.06
C ARG A 251 -22.70 23.69 23.36
N ASN A 252 -23.12 24.65 24.20
CA ASN A 252 -23.92 24.43 25.42
C ASN A 252 -25.25 23.73 25.12
#